data_AF-A0A2D0IMC4-F1
#
_entry.id   AF-A0A2D0IMC4-F1
#
_cell.length_a   1.000
_cell.length_b   1.000
_cell.length_c   1.000
_cell.angle_alpha   90.00
_cell.angle_beta   90.00
_cell.angle_gamma   90.00
#
_symmetry.space_group_name_H-M   'P 1'
#
loop_
_entity.id
_entity.type
_entity.pdbx_description
1 polymer ?
#
loop_
_entity_poly.entity_id
_entity_poly.type
_entity_poly.pdbx_seq_one_letter_code
_entity_poly.pdbx_strand_id
1 'polypeptide(L)'
;MTNSDLCREAFQYTAEIEMTDFIDNGELALAYGKIFNDSKKRWEDGTEIMTSPVINNKTYKTDGYIKTQNSVYKIRHPNKQ
;
A
#
# COMPACT_ATOMS: atom_id res chain seq x y z
N MET A 1 -32.71 0.60 -17.85
CA MET A 1 -31.22 0.56 -17.78
C MET A 1 -30.87 0.43 -16.32
N THR A 2 -30.18 -0.64 -15.96
CA THR A 2 -29.87 -1.03 -14.58
C THR A 2 -28.92 -0.02 -13.95
N ASN A 3 -29.30 0.52 -12.79
CA ASN A 3 -28.46 1.36 -11.91
C ASN A 3 -27.33 0.51 -11.29
N SER A 4 -26.40 0.04 -12.12
CA SER A 4 -25.16 -0.61 -11.68
C SER A 4 -24.01 0.39 -11.46
N ASP A 5 -24.30 1.70 -11.52
CA ASP A 5 -23.38 2.79 -11.22
C ASP A 5 -23.30 3.10 -9.71
N LEU A 6 -23.34 2.07 -8.86
CA LEU A 6 -22.58 2.13 -7.63
C LEU A 6 -21.13 1.92 -8.04
N CYS A 7 -20.56 3.01 -8.57
CA CYS A 7 -19.15 3.20 -8.79
C CYS A 7 -18.40 2.48 -7.67
N ARG A 8 -17.69 1.40 -8.02
CA ARG A 8 -16.45 1.07 -7.33
C ARG A 8 -15.76 2.41 -7.16
N GLU A 9 -15.70 2.97 -5.95
CA GLU A 9 -14.64 3.90 -5.65
C GLU A 9 -13.39 3.14 -6.09
N ALA A 10 -12.86 3.53 -7.25
CA ALA A 10 -11.69 2.90 -7.80
C ALA A 10 -10.65 3.10 -6.72
N PHE A 11 -10.31 2.02 -6.04
CA PHE A 11 -9.40 2.01 -4.91
C PHE A 11 -8.07 2.54 -5.44
N GLN A 12 -7.86 3.85 -5.34
CA GLN A 12 -6.77 4.49 -6.06
C GLN A 12 -5.54 4.36 -5.17
N TYR A 13 -4.67 3.43 -5.56
CA TYR A 13 -3.34 3.34 -4.99
C TYR A 13 -2.68 4.71 -5.08
N THR A 14 -2.23 5.20 -3.94
CA THR A 14 -1.49 6.46 -3.87
C THR A 14 -0.05 6.27 -4.32
N ALA A 15 0.48 5.04 -4.20
CA ALA A 15 1.81 4.63 -4.61
C ALA A 15 1.89 3.09 -4.68
N GLU A 16 3.02 2.56 -5.15
CA GLU A 16 3.41 1.16 -5.02
C GLU A 16 4.52 1.02 -3.97
N ILE A 17 4.53 -0.09 -3.22
CA ILE A 17 5.57 -0.38 -2.23
C ILE A 17 6.20 -1.74 -2.50
N GLU A 18 7.52 -1.78 -2.64
CA GLU A 18 8.31 -3.00 -2.57
C GLU A 18 8.69 -3.22 -1.10
N MET A 19 7.96 -4.12 -0.44
CA MET A 19 8.15 -4.35 0.99
C MET A 19 9.48 -5.04 1.28
N THR A 20 10.24 -4.49 2.22
CA THR A 20 11.49 -5.06 2.73
C THR A 20 11.29 -5.72 4.09
N ASP A 21 10.40 -5.19 4.92
CA ASP A 21 10.06 -5.75 6.23
C ASP A 21 8.63 -5.38 6.66
N PHE A 22 8.10 -6.12 7.63
CA PHE A 22 6.79 -5.87 8.24
C PHE A 22 6.79 -6.27 9.72
N ILE A 23 6.54 -5.30 10.60
CA ILE A 23 6.46 -5.52 12.04
C ILE A 23 4.99 -5.45 12.45
N ASP A 24 4.51 -6.45 13.20
CA ASP A 24 3.18 -6.47 13.83
C ASP A 24 3.31 -7.05 15.25
N ASN A 25 3.07 -6.23 16.27
CA ASN A 25 3.12 -6.64 17.68
C ASN A 25 1.72 -6.83 18.30
N GLY A 26 0.65 -6.78 17.49
CA GLY A 26 -0.75 -6.86 17.94
C GLY A 26 -1.39 -5.50 18.26
N GLU A 27 -0.61 -4.49 18.66
CA GLU A 27 -1.09 -3.12 18.91
C GLU A 27 -0.80 -2.19 17.73
N LEU A 28 0.33 -2.42 17.07
CA LEU A 28 0.85 -1.59 15.98
C LEU A 28 1.43 -2.49 14.89
N ALA A 29 1.05 -2.16 13.65
CA ALA A 29 1.63 -2.76 12.46
C ALA A 29 2.25 -1.70 11.55
N LEU A 30 3.49 -1.90 11.12
CA LEU A 30 4.24 -0.99 10.25
C LEU A 30 4.87 -1.78 9.11
N ALA A 31 4.84 -1.21 7.91
CA ALA A 31 5.56 -1.74 6.77
C ALA A 31 6.79 -0.89 6.46
N TYR A 32 7.87 -1.56 6.10
CA TYR A 32 9.08 -0.94 5.57
C TYR A 32 9.23 -1.35 4.12
N GLY A 33 9.71 -0.43 3.28
CA GLY A 33 9.92 -0.74 1.87
C GLY A 33 10.34 0.44 1.05
N LYS A 34 10.55 0.17 -0.24
CA LYS A 34 10.86 1.18 -1.24
C LYS A 34 9.57 1.63 -1.93
N ILE A 35 9.38 2.93 -2.02
CA ILE A 35 8.20 3.53 -2.64
C ILE A 35 8.42 3.74 -4.14
N PHE A 36 7.37 3.57 -4.94
CA PHE A 36 7.38 3.81 -6.38
C PHE A 36 6.06 4.43 -6.83
N ASN A 37 6.07 5.15 -7.95
CA ASN A 37 4.88 5.67 -8.59
C ASN A 37 4.00 6.50 -7.63
N ASP A 38 4.60 7.29 -6.72
CA ASP A 38 3.84 8.09 -5.75
C ASP A 38 3.09 9.22 -6.46
N SER A 39 1.79 9.02 -6.62
CA SER A 39 0.87 9.98 -7.26
C SER A 39 0.86 11.35 -6.58
N LYS A 40 1.21 11.40 -5.28
CA LYS A 40 1.28 12.62 -4.49
C LYS A 40 2.64 13.32 -4.56
N LYS A 41 3.63 12.72 -5.25
CA LYS A 41 5.00 13.23 -5.41
C LYS A 41 5.67 13.61 -4.10
N ARG A 42 5.43 12.85 -3.03
CA ARG A 42 6.05 13.06 -1.71
C ARG A 42 7.45 12.48 -1.66
N TRP A 43 7.71 11.45 -2.47
CA TRP A 43 8.98 10.74 -2.53
C TRP A 43 9.36 10.40 -3.97
N GLU A 44 10.66 10.28 -4.20
CA GLU A 44 11.21 9.76 -5.45
C GLU A 44 11.15 8.22 -5.46
N ASP A 45 11.10 7.64 -6.65
CA ASP A 45 11.09 6.19 -6.84
C ASP A 45 12.34 5.54 -6.24
N GLY A 46 12.14 4.47 -5.48
CA GLY A 46 13.20 3.74 -4.77
C GLY A 46 13.50 4.28 -3.36
N THR A 47 12.89 5.39 -2.93
CA THR A 47 13.07 5.92 -1.57
C THR A 47 12.59 4.91 -0.53
N GLU A 48 13.44 4.61 0.45
CA GLU A 48 13.07 3.78 1.59
C GLU A 48 12.18 4.55 2.57
N ILE A 49 11.06 3.96 2.94
CA ILE A 49 10.09 4.54 3.87
C ILE A 49 9.68 3.53 4.94
N MET A 50 9.24 4.09 6.07
CA MET A 50 8.40 3.41 7.05
C MET A 50 7.00 3.97 6.92
N THR A 51 5.99 3.10 6.77
CA THR A 51 4.60 3.56 6.67
C THR A 51 4.10 4.06 8.02
N SER A 52 3.04 4.89 8.00
CA SER A 52 2.15 5.03 9.16
C SER A 52 1.46 3.69 9.50
N PRO A 53 0.74 3.57 10.63
CA PRO A 53 0.10 2.32 11.05
C PRO A 53 -0.75 1.67 9.95
N VAL A 54 -0.55 0.38 9.76
CA VAL A 54 -1.25 -0.44 8.77
C VAL A 54 -2.59 -0.90 9.33
N ILE A 55 -3.67 -0.55 8.64
CA ILE A 55 -5.05 -0.82 9.03
C ILE A 55 -5.46 -2.25 8.66
N ASN A 56 -5.03 -2.73 7.50
CA ASN A 56 -5.37 -4.07 7.00
C ASN A 56 -4.24 -5.08 7.27
N ASN A 57 -3.57 -4.99 8.42
CA ASN A 57 -2.42 -5.83 8.78
C ASN A 57 -2.71 -7.34 8.76
N LYS A 58 -3.96 -7.76 8.95
CA LYS A 58 -4.35 -9.18 8.90
C LYS A 58 -4.64 -9.69 7.49
N THR A 59 -4.91 -8.82 6.52
CA THR A 59 -5.37 -9.20 5.18
C THR A 59 -4.49 -8.66 4.05
N TYR A 60 -3.52 -7.77 4.32
CA TYR A 60 -2.72 -7.10 3.29
C TYR A 60 -2.09 -8.04 2.25
N LYS A 61 -1.66 -9.24 2.67
CA LYS A 61 -1.09 -10.26 1.77
C LYS A 61 -2.11 -10.80 0.77
N THR A 62 -3.33 -11.08 1.22
CA THR A 62 -4.42 -11.57 0.35
C THR A 62 -5.03 -10.44 -0.46
N ASP A 63 -5.08 -9.24 0.11
CA ASP A 63 -5.60 -8.03 -0.52
C ASP A 63 -4.66 -7.51 -1.64
N GLY A 64 -3.36 -7.79 -1.53
CA GLY A 64 -2.33 -7.30 -2.45
C GLY A 64 -1.96 -5.82 -2.24
N TYR A 65 -2.36 -5.22 -1.13
CA TYR A 65 -2.09 -3.82 -0.81
C TYR A 65 -1.99 -3.56 0.69
N ILE A 66 -1.27 -2.49 1.06
CA ILE A 66 -1.23 -1.93 2.40
C ILE A 66 -2.12 -0.69 2.45
N LYS A 67 -3.06 -0.64 3.41
CA LYS A 67 -3.86 0.54 3.72
C LYS A 67 -3.41 1.13 5.03
N THR A 68 -3.18 2.44 5.01
CA THR A 68 -2.94 3.27 6.18
C THR A 68 -4.02 4.34 6.27
N GLN A 69 -3.97 5.19 7.29
CA GLN A 69 -4.92 6.30 7.41
C GLN A 69 -4.79 7.30 6.22
N ASN A 70 -3.58 7.52 5.71
CA ASN A 70 -3.29 8.61 4.77
C ASN A 70 -3.00 8.14 3.34
N SER A 71 -2.79 6.84 3.15
CA SER A 71 -2.25 6.28 1.91
C SER A 71 -2.63 4.83 1.75
N VAL A 72 -2.70 4.45 0.48
CA VAL A 72 -2.92 3.08 0.03
C VAL A 72 -1.78 2.73 -0.90
N TYR A 73 -1.08 1.65 -0.59
CA TYR A 73 0.10 1.20 -1.32
C TYR A 73 -0.18 -0.15 -1.96
N LYS A 74 -0.07 -0.25 -3.28
CA LYS A 74 -0.09 -1.55 -3.95
C LYS A 74 1.21 -2.29 -3.65
N ILE A 75 1.13 -3.54 -3.25
CA ILE A 75 2.35 -4.34 -3.03
C ILE A 75 2.93 -4.68 -4.39
N ARG A 76 4.19 -4.29 -4.58
CA ARG A 76 5.00 -4.63 -5.75
C ARG A 76 6.02 -5.69 -5.33
N HIS A 77 6.29 -6.62 -6.24
CA HIS A 77 7.40 -7.55 -6.12
C HIS A 77 8.51 -7.11 -7.05
N PRO A 78 9.79 -7.23 -6.66
CA PRO A 78 10.89 -7.02 -7.59
C PRO A 78 10.73 -8.05 -8.71
N ASN A 79 10.83 -7.59 -9.96
CA ASN A 79 10.87 -8.51 -11.09
C ASN A 79 12.11 -9.38 -10.90
N LYS A 80 11.93 -10.69 -10.65
CA LYS A 80 13.03 -11.64 -10.76
C LYS A 80 13.49 -11.61 -12.22
N GLN A 81 14.70 -11.06 -12.44
CA GLN A 81 15.40 -11.20 -13.71
C GLN A 81 15.79 -12.66 -13.93
#